data_AF-A0A4P8PZU6-F1
#
_entry.id   AF-A0A4P8PZU6-F1
#
_cell.length_a   1.000
_cell.length_b   1.000
_cell.length_c   1.000
_cell.angle_alpha   90.00
_cell.angle_beta   90.00
_cell.angle_gamma   90.00
#
_symmetry.space_group_name_H-M   'P 1'
#
loop_
_entity.id
_entity.type
_entity.pdbx_description
1 polymer ?
#
loop_
_entity_poly.entity_id
_entity_poly.type
_entity_poly.pdbx_seq_one_letter_code
_entity_poly.pdbx_strand_id
1 'polypeptide(L)'
;MVDTAGGPDDVLGVLHGLGDAELLAVVLAATAARPALAPVHAAASMLSAGAGRTSDFPPDPSRPTAPPDVPPPLTMGADVPGPDYTDAGVPTFDRVRDRVEERAGTTLGAEELEREGRAGRELDERWQARETAARDRLTEIRRSMNDG
;
A
#
# COMPACT_ATOMS: atom_id res chain seq x y z
N MET A 1 -52.55 -4.61 12.35
CA MET A 1 -51.57 -5.53 11.75
C MET A 1 -50.57 -4.65 11.02
N VAL A 2 -49.45 -4.33 11.66
CA VAL A 2 -48.36 -3.61 11.00
C VAL A 2 -47.59 -4.68 10.23
N ASP A 3 -47.59 -4.54 8.91
CA ASP A 3 -46.85 -5.39 7.99
C ASP A 3 -45.36 -5.11 8.20
N THR A 4 -44.67 -6.00 8.91
CA THR A 4 -43.23 -5.93 9.13
C THR A 4 -42.50 -6.61 7.97
N ALA A 5 -42.82 -6.24 6.73
CA ALA A 5 -42.02 -6.58 5.56
C ALA A 5 -40.81 -5.63 5.54
N GLY A 6 -39.67 -6.07 6.08
CA GLY A 6 -38.48 -5.23 6.23
C GLY A 6 -37.73 -5.49 7.53
N GLY A 7 -37.52 -6.76 7.86
CA GLY A 7 -36.65 -7.13 8.98
C GLY A 7 -35.18 -6.78 8.69
N PRO A 8 -34.32 -6.78 9.72
CA PRO A 8 -32.88 -6.60 9.52
C PRO A 8 -32.29 -7.65 8.57
N ASP A 9 -32.83 -8.87 8.59
CA ASP A 9 -32.42 -9.97 7.70
C ASP A 9 -32.77 -9.72 6.23
N ASP A 10 -33.93 -9.11 5.96
CA ASP A 10 -34.33 -8.73 4.60
C ASP A 10 -33.39 -7.65 4.05
N VAL A 11 -33.02 -6.68 4.90
CA VAL A 11 -32.09 -5.61 4.55
C VAL A 11 -30.71 -6.18 4.23
N LEU A 12 -30.23 -7.15 5.03
CA LEU A 12 -28.97 -7.83 4.76
C LEU A 12 -29.04 -8.63 3.45
N GLY A 13 -30.14 -9.33 3.19
CA GLY A 13 -30.36 -10.03 1.91
C GLY A 13 -30.25 -9.10 0.70
N VAL A 14 -30.83 -7.90 0.79
CA VAL A 14 -30.73 -6.87 -0.25
C VAL A 14 -29.29 -6.36 -0.40
N LEU A 15 -28.60 -6.05 0.71
CA LEU A 15 -27.21 -5.58 0.68
C LEU A 15 -26.24 -6.63 0.12
N HIS A 16 -26.47 -7.92 0.39
CA HIS A 16 -25.67 -9.01 -0.16
C HIS A 16 -25.83 -9.19 -1.68
N GLY A 17 -26.93 -8.69 -2.26
CA GLY A 17 -27.15 -8.72 -3.70
C GLY A 17 -26.49 -7.56 -4.47
N LEU A 18 -25.97 -6.54 -3.78
CA LEU A 18 -25.33 -5.37 -4.39
C LEU A 18 -23.88 -5.67 -4.79
N GLY A 19 -23.44 -5.07 -5.90
CA GLY A 19 -22.01 -5.04 -6.23
C GLY A 19 -21.23 -4.10 -5.31
N ASP A 20 -19.90 -4.27 -5.21
CA ASP A 20 -19.04 -3.48 -4.31
C ASP A 20 -19.20 -1.97 -4.49
N ALA A 21 -19.30 -1.48 -5.72
CA ALA A 21 -19.47 -0.06 -6.01
C ALA A 21 -20.83 0.48 -5.51
N GLU A 22 -21.88 -0.32 -5.66
CA GLU A 22 -23.24 0.03 -5.23
C GLU A 22 -23.34 -0.02 -3.70
N LEU A 23 -22.74 -1.04 -3.08
CA LEU A 23 -22.64 -1.15 -1.63
C LEU A 23 -21.89 0.05 -1.04
N LEU A 24 -20.76 0.44 -1.64
CA LEU A 24 -20.00 1.62 -1.21
C LEU A 24 -20.82 2.92 -1.34
N ALA A 25 -21.59 3.08 -2.41
CA ALA A 25 -22.50 4.22 -2.58
C ALA A 25 -23.57 4.26 -1.47
N VAL A 26 -24.13 3.11 -1.10
CA VAL A 26 -25.10 3.00 0.01
C VAL A 26 -24.43 3.35 1.34
N VAL A 27 -23.23 2.85 1.62
CA VAL A 27 -22.48 3.16 2.84
C VAL A 27 -22.14 4.66 2.92
N LEU A 28 -21.73 5.28 1.82
CA LEU A 28 -21.47 6.72 1.74
C LEU A 28 -22.72 7.54 2.04
N ALA A 29 -23.85 7.19 1.43
CA ALA A 29 -25.13 7.87 1.68
C ALA A 29 -25.60 7.69 3.13
N ALA A 30 -25.49 6.49 3.69
CA ALA A 30 -25.92 6.18 5.05
C ALA A 30 -25.09 6.90 6.11
N THR A 31 -23.81 7.18 5.82
CA THR A 31 -22.87 7.82 6.76
C THR A 31 -22.80 9.35 6.62
N ALA A 32 -23.25 9.94 5.51
CA ALA A 32 -23.12 11.37 5.22
C ALA A 32 -23.76 12.31 6.28
N ALA A 33 -24.88 11.90 6.89
CA ALA A 33 -25.58 12.70 7.90
C ALA A 33 -25.21 12.32 9.35
N ARG A 34 -24.22 11.44 9.55
CA ARG A 34 -23.91 10.84 10.85
C ARG A 34 -22.47 11.15 11.26
N PRO A 35 -22.23 12.24 12.04
CA PRO A 35 -20.87 12.68 12.36
C PRO A 35 -20.07 11.64 13.16
N ALA A 36 -20.75 10.84 14.00
CA ALA A 36 -20.12 9.73 14.73
C ALA A 36 -19.56 8.62 13.81
N LEU A 37 -19.99 8.57 12.54
CA LEU A 37 -19.54 7.59 11.55
C LEU A 37 -18.57 8.18 10.51
N ALA A 38 -18.02 9.37 10.76
CA ALA A 38 -17.06 10.02 9.86
C ALA A 38 -15.88 9.12 9.44
N PRO A 39 -15.29 8.28 10.33
CA PRO A 39 -14.22 7.36 9.91
C PRO A 39 -14.67 6.32 8.86
N VAL A 40 -15.91 5.83 8.97
CA VAL A 40 -16.47 4.86 8.01
C VAL A 40 -16.74 5.52 6.66
N HIS A 41 -17.26 6.75 6.67
CA HIS A 41 -17.46 7.54 5.46
C HIS A 41 -16.14 7.78 4.71
N ALA A 42 -15.09 8.14 5.45
CA ALA A 42 -13.76 8.35 4.88
C ALA A 42 -13.18 7.07 4.26
N ALA A 43 -13.30 5.92 4.95
CA ALA A 43 -12.85 4.63 4.42
C ALA A 43 -13.62 4.23 3.15
N ALA A 44 -14.95 4.37 3.14
CA ALA A 44 -15.76 4.08 1.97
C ALA A 44 -15.43 5.00 0.78
N SER A 45 -15.09 6.27 1.06
CA SER A 45 -14.66 7.24 0.05
C SER A 45 -13.33 6.84 -0.59
N MET A 46 -12.36 6.40 0.22
CA MET A 46 -11.05 5.92 -0.26
C MET A 46 -11.18 4.65 -1.12
N LEU A 47 -12.03 3.71 -0.69
CA LEU A 47 -12.31 2.48 -1.45
C LEU A 47 -13.02 2.80 -2.78
N SER A 48 -13.98 3.72 -2.78
CA SER A 48 -14.68 4.18 -3.99
C SER A 48 -13.76 4.90 -4.97
N ALA A 49 -12.78 5.64 -4.45
CA ALA A 49 -11.76 6.31 -5.26
C ALA A 49 -10.72 5.34 -5.87
N GLY A 50 -10.83 4.03 -5.60
CA GLY A 50 -9.89 3.02 -6.10
C GLY A 50 -8.53 3.07 -5.42
N ALA A 51 -8.35 3.86 -4.35
CA ALA A 51 -7.07 4.06 -3.66
C ALA A 51 -6.59 2.83 -2.85
N GLY A 52 -7.33 1.72 -2.91
CA GLY A 52 -7.07 0.49 -2.14
C GLY A 52 -6.81 -0.77 -2.97
N ARG A 53 -6.76 -0.70 -4.32
CA ARG A 53 -6.18 -1.79 -5.12
C ARG A 53 -4.72 -1.46 -5.42
N THR A 54 -3.86 -1.85 -4.50
CA THR A 54 -2.44 -2.10 -4.79
C THR A 54 -2.34 -3.17 -5.87
N SER A 55 -2.34 -2.75 -7.13
CA SER A 55 -1.72 -3.44 -8.27
C SER A 55 -1.61 -2.49 -9.48
N ASP A 56 -1.35 -1.21 -9.22
CA ASP A 56 -0.98 -0.25 -10.28
C ASP A 56 0.45 0.26 -10.10
N PHE A 57 1.29 -0.56 -9.45
CA PHE A 57 2.71 -0.47 -9.77
C PHE A 57 2.84 -1.08 -11.16
N PRO A 58 3.27 -0.33 -12.19
CA PRO A 58 3.67 -0.96 -13.44
C PRO A 58 4.70 -2.04 -13.07
N PRO A 59 4.64 -3.25 -13.66
CA PRO A 59 5.65 -4.25 -13.41
C PRO A 59 7.00 -3.59 -13.70
N ASP A 60 7.86 -3.50 -12.68
CA ASP A 60 9.19 -2.95 -12.84
C ASP A 60 9.85 -3.70 -14.00
N PRO A 61 10.16 -3.04 -15.13
CA PRO A 61 10.74 -3.71 -16.29
C PRO A 61 12.14 -4.27 -16.00
N SER A 62 12.73 -3.86 -14.87
CA SER A 62 14.00 -4.37 -14.34
C SER A 62 13.80 -5.64 -13.52
N ARG A 63 12.56 -5.97 -13.13
CA ARG A 63 12.24 -7.23 -12.46
C ARG A 63 12.30 -8.35 -13.50
N PRO A 64 13.22 -9.33 -13.36
CA PRO A 64 13.27 -10.44 -14.28
C PRO A 64 11.92 -11.17 -14.31
N THR A 65 11.37 -11.36 -15.51
CA THR A 65 10.08 -12.05 -15.76
C THR A 65 10.14 -13.54 -15.39
N ALA A 66 11.35 -14.10 -15.38
CA ALA A 66 11.62 -15.38 -14.76
C ALA A 66 11.90 -15.13 -13.27
N PRO A 67 11.38 -15.97 -12.35
CA PRO A 67 12.01 -16.05 -11.04
C PRO A 67 13.52 -16.23 -11.27
N PRO A 68 14.41 -15.58 -10.49
CA PRO A 68 15.80 -16.01 -10.51
C PRO A 68 15.80 -17.52 -10.35
N ASP A 69 16.73 -18.23 -11.01
CA ASP A 69 17.02 -19.63 -10.67
C ASP A 69 17.43 -19.62 -9.20
N VAL A 70 16.42 -19.63 -8.33
CA VAL A 70 16.57 -19.92 -6.93
C VAL A 70 17.06 -21.35 -6.98
N PRO A 71 18.32 -21.62 -6.59
CA PRO A 71 18.69 -23.00 -6.36
C PRO A 71 17.57 -23.57 -5.51
N PRO A 72 17.03 -24.77 -5.85
CA PRO A 72 15.98 -25.38 -5.05
C PRO A 72 16.41 -25.22 -3.60
N PRO A 73 15.51 -24.75 -2.71
CA PRO A 73 15.89 -24.46 -1.34
C PRO A 73 16.73 -25.63 -0.90
N LEU A 74 18.00 -25.37 -0.56
CA LEU A 74 18.84 -26.41 0.00
C LEU A 74 18.00 -26.93 1.15
N THR A 75 17.46 -28.13 0.99
CA THR A 75 16.68 -28.79 2.01
C THR A 75 17.71 -29.10 3.09
N MET A 76 17.99 -28.10 3.92
CA MET A 76 18.62 -28.33 5.20
C MET A 76 17.55 -29.05 6.00
N GLY A 77 17.56 -30.37 5.85
CA GLY A 77 16.77 -31.31 6.64
C GLY A 77 15.27 -31.09 6.53
N ALA A 78 14.63 -31.73 5.56
CA ALA A 78 13.49 -32.54 5.99
C ALA A 78 14.00 -33.50 7.07
N ASP A 79 13.31 -33.52 8.22
CA ASP A 79 13.53 -34.40 9.38
C ASP A 79 14.50 -33.90 10.47
N VAL A 80 14.07 -32.87 11.24
CA VAL A 80 14.01 -32.82 12.71
C VAL A 80 13.14 -31.60 13.06
N PRO A 81 12.16 -31.64 13.99
CA PRO A 81 11.63 -30.42 14.59
C PRO A 81 12.75 -29.77 15.41
N GLY A 82 13.62 -29.01 14.74
CA GLY A 82 14.54 -28.11 15.40
C GLY A 82 13.74 -27.01 16.12
N PRO A 83 14.34 -26.30 17.09
CA PRO A 83 13.67 -25.29 17.92
C PRO A 83 12.98 -24.15 17.12
N ASP A 84 13.22 -24.09 15.81
CA ASP A 84 12.73 -23.09 14.89
C ASP A 84 11.32 -23.40 14.31
N TYR A 85 10.85 -24.64 14.45
CA TYR A 85 9.53 -25.06 13.98
C TYR A 85 8.82 -25.96 15.00
N THR A 86 7.51 -25.77 15.12
CA THR A 86 6.63 -26.66 15.90
C THR A 86 6.46 -28.00 15.18
N ASP A 87 6.02 -29.03 15.91
CA ASP A 87 5.73 -30.36 15.34
C ASP A 87 4.67 -30.33 14.23
N ALA A 88 3.80 -29.31 14.22
CA ALA A 88 2.81 -29.06 13.17
C ALA A 88 3.40 -28.35 11.92
N GLY A 89 4.71 -28.09 11.91
CA GLY A 89 5.41 -27.40 10.82
C GLY A 89 5.25 -25.88 10.82
N VAL A 90 4.66 -25.28 11.86
CA VAL A 90 4.52 -23.82 11.99
C VAL A 90 5.83 -23.24 12.54
N PRO A 91 6.41 -22.19 11.94
CA PRO A 91 7.61 -21.51 12.47
C PRO A 91 7.37 -20.99 13.89
N THR A 92 8.38 -21.11 14.75
CA THR A 92 8.33 -20.50 16.09
C THR A 92 8.45 -18.98 16.01
N PHE A 93 8.07 -18.31 17.09
CA PHE A 93 8.15 -16.85 17.16
C PHE A 93 9.58 -16.35 16.99
N ASP A 94 10.57 -17.02 17.59
CA ASP A 94 11.98 -16.68 17.43
C ASP A 94 12.41 -16.78 15.96
N ARG A 95 11.98 -17.83 15.24
CA ARG A 95 12.28 -17.99 13.81
C ARG A 95 11.70 -16.87 12.94
N VAL A 96 10.49 -16.41 13.26
CA VAL A 96 9.87 -15.27 12.57
C VAL A 96 10.61 -13.97 12.90
N ARG A 97 10.96 -13.74 14.16
CA ARG A 97 11.73 -12.56 14.59
C ARG A 97 13.06 -12.48 13.83
N ASP A 98 13.85 -13.55 13.87
CA ASP A 98 15.18 -13.58 13.24
C ASP A 98 15.07 -13.34 11.72
N ARG A 99 14.02 -13.86 11.07
CA ARG A 99 13.76 -13.63 9.64
C ARG A 99 13.34 -12.19 9.33
N VAL A 100 12.61 -11.54 10.23
CA VAL A 100 12.25 -10.13 10.09
C VAL A 100 13.48 -9.25 10.29
N GLU A 101 14.33 -9.55 11.26
CA GLU A 101 15.59 -8.83 11.50
C GLU A 101 16.54 -8.93 10.31
N GLU A 102 16.71 -10.13 9.74
CA GLU A 102 17.52 -10.36 8.53
C GLU A 102 17.02 -9.52 7.34
N ARG A 103 15.69 -9.51 7.12
CA ARG A 103 15.07 -8.74 6.03
C ARG A 103 15.19 -7.24 6.27
N ALA A 104 14.95 -6.77 7.50
CA ALA A 104 15.05 -5.37 7.87
C ALA A 104 16.49 -4.83 7.70
N GLY A 105 17.49 -5.62 8.08
CA GLY A 105 18.90 -5.29 7.85
C GLY A 105 19.24 -5.18 6.36
N THR A 106 18.68 -6.06 5.54
CA THR A 106 18.91 -6.05 4.08
C THR A 106 18.25 -4.85 3.40
N THR A 107 17.02 -4.48 3.79
CA THR A 107 16.30 -3.35 3.18
C THR A 107 16.97 -2.01 3.53
N LEU A 108 17.38 -1.81 4.78
CA LEU A 108 18.06 -0.58 5.18
C LEU A 108 19.41 -0.42 4.47
N GLY A 109 20.15 -1.52 4.28
CA GLY A 109 21.39 -1.50 3.50
C GLY A 109 21.16 -1.23 2.01
N ALA A 110 20.07 -1.76 1.43
CA ALA A 110 19.73 -1.56 0.03
C ALA A 110 19.30 -0.11 -0.27
N GLU A 111 18.51 0.52 0.60
CA GLU A 111 18.09 1.92 0.45
C GLU A 111 19.28 2.89 0.47
N GLU A 112 20.28 2.63 1.32
CA GLU A 112 21.52 3.43 1.35
C GLU A 112 22.29 3.29 0.04
N LEU A 113 22.50 2.05 -0.42
CA LEU A 113 23.18 1.77 -1.68
C LEU A 113 22.43 2.32 -2.90
N GLU A 114 21.09 2.35 -2.86
CA GLU A 114 20.27 2.93 -3.93
C GLU A 114 20.39 4.46 -3.97
N ARG A 115 20.40 5.10 -2.80
CA ARG A 115 20.61 6.56 -2.68
C ARG A 115 22.01 6.99 -3.10
N GLU A 116 23.04 6.24 -2.70
CA GLU A 116 24.42 6.48 -3.12
C GLU A 116 24.68 6.01 -4.57
N GLY A 117 23.76 5.25 -5.16
CA GLY A 117 23.82 4.72 -6.51
C GLY A 117 23.68 5.78 -7.60
N ARG A 118 23.97 5.41 -8.86
CA ARG A 118 23.85 6.31 -10.01
C ARG A 118 22.41 6.84 -10.18
N ALA A 119 21.41 5.98 -10.01
CA ALA A 119 20.01 6.33 -10.12
C ALA A 119 19.55 7.31 -9.02
N GLY A 120 20.04 7.17 -7.79
CA GLY A 120 19.79 8.10 -6.69
C GLY A 120 20.30 9.51 -7.00
N ARG A 121 21.55 9.61 -7.49
CA ARG A 121 22.13 10.90 -7.90
C ARG A 121 21.37 11.58 -9.04
N GLU A 122 20.93 10.83 -10.05
CA GLU A 122 20.12 11.36 -11.15
C GLU A 122 18.73 11.82 -10.69
N LEU A 123 18.14 11.20 -9.67
CA LEU A 123 16.89 11.66 -9.08
C LEU A 123 17.07 12.97 -8.31
N ASP A 124 18.15 13.06 -7.51
CA ASP A 124 18.51 14.28 -6.78
C ASP A 124 18.79 15.44 -7.73
N GLU A 125 19.53 15.22 -8.80
CA GLU A 125 19.79 16.24 -9.84
C GLU A 125 18.48 16.75 -10.46
N ARG A 126 17.54 15.85 -10.78
CA ARG A 126 16.23 16.25 -11.30
C ARG A 126 15.41 17.05 -10.30
N TRP A 127 15.50 16.71 -9.01
CA TRP A 127 14.83 17.46 -7.95
C TRP A 127 15.42 18.87 -7.81
N GLN A 128 16.75 18.98 -7.76
CA GLN A 128 17.45 20.27 -7.68
C GLN A 128 17.18 21.15 -8.90
N ALA A 129 17.10 20.56 -10.09
CA ALA A 129 16.76 21.29 -11.31
C ALA A 129 15.34 21.88 -11.24
N ARG A 130 14.36 21.11 -10.74
CA ARG A 130 12.98 21.60 -10.53
C ARG A 130 12.92 22.72 -9.51
N GLU A 131 13.62 22.56 -8.40
CA GLU A 131 13.66 23.56 -7.33
C GLU A 131 14.30 24.87 -7.78
N THR A 132 15.39 24.79 -8.55
CA THR A 132 16.06 25.96 -9.14
C THR A 132 15.12 26.66 -10.14
N ALA A 133 14.51 25.91 -11.06
CA ALA A 133 13.56 26.48 -12.02
C ALA A 133 12.36 27.16 -11.34
N ALA A 134 11.86 26.59 -10.25
CA ALA A 134 10.79 27.20 -9.46
C ALA A 134 11.24 28.53 -8.82
N ARG A 135 12.45 28.58 -8.26
CA ARG A 135 13.02 29.81 -7.67
C ARG A 135 13.25 30.90 -8.70
N ASP A 136 13.77 30.54 -9.87
CA ASP A 136 13.98 31.48 -10.97
C ASP A 136 12.65 32.08 -11.43
N ARG A 137 11.63 31.23 -11.57
CA ARG A 137 10.28 31.68 -11.95
C ARG A 137 9.66 32.62 -10.93
N LEU A 138 9.82 32.34 -9.63
CA LEU A 138 9.35 33.23 -8.56
C LEU A 138 10.08 34.58 -8.58
N THR A 139 11.38 34.58 -8.90
CA THR A 139 12.18 35.80 -9.03
C THR A 139 11.71 36.65 -10.21
N GLU A 140 11.41 36.02 -11.34
CA GLU A 140 10.84 36.67 -12.52
C GLU A 140 9.48 37.33 -12.20
N ILE A 141 8.58 36.61 -11.52
CA ILE A 141 7.29 37.15 -11.07
C ILE A 141 7.47 38.34 -10.14
N ARG A 142 8.41 38.27 -9.19
CA ARG A 142 8.68 39.39 -8.28
C ARG A 142 9.17 40.63 -9.04
N ARG A 143 10.00 40.46 -10.06
CA ARG A 143 10.47 41.57 -10.90
C ARG A 143 9.31 42.18 -11.70
N SER A 144 8.48 41.35 -12.34
CA SER A 144 7.35 41.86 -13.14
C SER A 144 6.32 42.63 -12.31
N MET A 145 6.15 42.29 -11.04
CA MET A 145 5.29 43.04 -10.10
C MET A 145 5.88 44.39 -9.64
N ASN A 146 7.20 44.57 -9.74
CA ASN A 146 7.89 45.77 -9.25
C ASN A 146 8.19 46.79 -10.38
N ASP A 147 8.13 46.34 -11.64
CA ASP A 147 8.34 47.15 -12.86
C ASP A 147 7.02 47.65 -13.51
N GLY A 148 5.84 47.31 -12.93
CA GLY A 148 4.51 47.72 -13.40
C GLY A 148 3.76 48.54 -12.36
#